data_AF-A0A849QY81-F1
#
_entry.id   AF-A0A849QY81-F1
#
_cell.length_a   1.000
_cell.length_b   1.000
_cell.length_c   1.000
_cell.angle_alpha   90.00
_cell.angle_beta   90.00
_cell.angle_gamma   90.00
#
_symmetry.space_group_name_H-M   'P 1'
#
loop_
_entity.id
_entity.type
_entity.pdbx_description
1 polymer ?
#
loop_
_entity_poly.entity_id
_entity_poly.type
_entity_poly.pdbx_seq_one_letter_code
_entity_poly.pdbx_strand_id
1 'polypeptide(L)'
;MKLNAQETPNSILNEVSRRLNDNTRRIRVLEEKILNIDSRVNTIEQNVINATKQINTGKQETDNELKELLDRLANFEIDIQTMKKTMKKTVTHGELKEINNYIELINPITTKFITKKELLDIIENRVTDISKWTPQNND
;
A
#
# COMPACT_ATOMS: atom_id res chain seq x y z
N MET A 1 -13.24 75.64 52.56
CA MET A 1 -13.31 74.52 53.53
C MET A 1 -14.74 74.45 54.04
N LYS A 2 -15.61 73.61 53.43
CA LYS A 2 -16.96 73.36 53.95
C LYS A 2 -17.04 71.89 54.34
N LEU A 3 -17.10 71.66 55.65
CA LEU A 3 -17.23 70.36 56.29
C LEU A 3 -18.65 69.80 56.11
N ASN A 4 -18.66 68.49 55.84
CA ASN A 4 -19.60 67.48 56.34
C ASN A 4 -21.10 67.77 56.19
N ALA A 5 -21.63 67.38 55.04
CA ALA A 5 -22.95 66.78 55.01
C ALA A 5 -22.86 65.42 55.75
N GLN A 6 -23.29 65.37 57.01
CA GLN A 6 -23.63 64.09 57.63
C GLN A 6 -24.69 63.43 56.73
N GLU A 7 -24.32 62.36 56.04
CA GLU A 7 -25.30 61.51 55.37
C GLU A 7 -26.32 61.08 56.43
N THR A 8 -27.58 61.49 56.25
CA THR A 8 -28.64 61.04 57.15
C THR A 8 -28.70 59.51 57.08
N PRO A 9 -28.92 58.80 58.21
CA PRO A 9 -29.02 57.34 58.21
C PRO A 9 -29.94 56.76 57.13
N ASN A 10 -30.98 57.52 56.77
CA ASN A 10 -31.93 57.19 55.69
C ASN A 10 -31.31 57.22 54.29
N SER A 11 -30.33 58.09 54.02
CA SER A 11 -29.61 58.16 52.74
C SER A 11 -28.76 56.91 52.52
N ILE A 12 -28.03 56.48 53.57
CA ILE A 12 -27.23 55.25 53.55
C ILE A 12 -28.13 54.03 53.31
N LEU A 13 -29.27 53.98 54.00
CA LEU A 13 -30.22 52.87 53.89
C LEU A 13 -30.83 52.77 52.49
N ASN A 14 -31.18 53.92 51.88
CA ASN A 14 -31.68 53.99 50.50
C ASN A 14 -30.62 53.54 49.48
N GLU A 15 -29.36 53.93 49.68
CA GLU A 15 -28.26 53.52 48.80
C GLU A 15 -27.99 52.01 48.93
N VAL A 16 -28.02 51.47 50.15
CA VAL A 16 -27.91 50.03 50.37
C VAL A 16 -29.06 49.28 49.69
N SER A 17 -30.31 49.73 49.83
CA SER A 17 -31.45 49.12 49.12
C SER A 17 -31.31 49.18 47.60
N ARG A 18 -30.80 50.28 47.04
CA ARG A 18 -30.53 50.39 45.60
C ARG A 18 -29.48 49.39 45.14
N ARG A 19 -28.37 49.30 45.87
CA ARG A 19 -27.30 48.33 45.57
C ARG A 19 -27.76 46.89 45.70
N LEU A 20 -28.57 46.57 46.70
CA LEU A 20 -29.16 45.25 46.85
C LEU A 20 -30.04 44.90 45.65
N ASN A 21 -30.93 45.81 45.23
CA ASN A 21 -31.78 45.60 44.07
C ASN A 21 -30.98 45.42 42.77
N ASP A 22 -29.93 46.23 42.56
CA ASP A 22 -29.06 46.07 41.39
C ASP A 22 -28.31 44.74 41.42
N ASN A 23 -27.78 44.35 42.58
CA ASN A 23 -27.12 43.06 42.75
C ASN A 23 -28.08 41.89 42.51
N THR A 24 -29.33 41.94 43.00
CA THR A 24 -30.35 40.92 42.72
C THR A 24 -30.64 40.82 41.22
N ARG A 25 -30.76 41.96 40.53
CA ARG A 25 -30.95 41.98 39.07
C ARG A 25 -29.76 41.34 38.36
N ARG A 26 -28.54 41.67 38.77
CA ARG A 26 -27.30 41.13 38.20
C ARG A 26 -27.18 39.63 38.43
N ILE A 27 -27.52 39.14 39.62
CA ILE A 27 -27.54 37.71 39.95
C ILE A 27 -28.50 36.96 39.02
N ARG A 28 -29.73 37.45 38.83
CA ARG A 28 -30.70 36.81 37.92
C ARG A 28 -30.17 36.69 36.48
N VAL A 29 -29.55 37.76 35.96
CA VAL A 29 -28.95 37.73 34.62
C VAL A 29 -27.79 36.74 34.54
N LEU A 30 -27.00 36.59 35.61
CA LEU A 30 -25.93 35.60 35.65
C LEU A 30 -26.48 34.18 35.71
N GLU A 31 -27.53 33.92 36.48
CA GLU A 31 -28.22 32.61 36.54
C GLU A 31 -28.75 32.21 35.15
N GLU A 32 -29.44 33.12 34.46
CA GLU A 32 -29.93 32.88 33.10
C GLU A 32 -28.79 32.58 32.12
N LYS A 33 -27.67 33.30 32.23
CA LYS A 33 -26.48 33.05 31.41
C LYS A 33 -25.86 31.69 31.71
N ILE A 34 -25.78 31.29 32.97
CA ILE A 34 -25.25 30.00 33.38
C ILE A 34 -26.12 28.87 32.81
N LEU A 35 -27.45 28.97 32.90
CA LEU A 35 -28.36 27.98 32.33
C LEU A 35 -28.21 27.86 30.80
N ASN A 36 -28.03 28.99 30.11
CA ASN A 36 -27.77 28.97 28.67
C ASN A 36 -26.42 28.32 28.34
N ILE A 37 -25.36 28.66 29.07
CA ILE A 37 -24.04 28.06 28.89
C ILE A 37 -24.11 26.54 29.12
N ASP A 38 -24.78 26.09 30.17
CA ASP A 38 -24.93 24.68 30.49
C ASP A 38 -25.63 23.92 29.36
N SER A 39 -26.73 24.46 28.83
CA SER A 39 -27.43 23.89 27.66
C SER A 39 -26.53 23.81 26.41
N ARG A 40 -25.70 24.83 26.18
CA ARG A 40 -24.74 24.84 25.07
C ARG A 40 -23.63 23.82 25.27
N VAL A 41 -23.11 23.68 26.48
CA VAL A 41 -22.09 22.67 26.83
C VAL A 41 -22.64 21.28 26.58
N ASN A 42 -23.83 20.96 27.08
CA ASN A 42 -24.48 19.67 26.86
C ASN A 42 -24.66 19.37 25.35
N THR A 43 -25.02 20.37 24.56
CA THR A 43 -25.14 20.24 23.09
C THR A 43 -23.79 19.96 22.44
N ILE A 44 -22.74 20.68 22.86
CA ILE A 44 -21.38 20.49 22.35
C ILE A 44 -20.87 19.09 22.71
N GLU A 45 -21.07 18.62 23.95
CA GLU A 45 -20.69 17.28 24.37
C GLU A 45 -21.37 16.21 23.53
N GLN A 46 -22.69 16.34 23.30
CA GLN A 46 -23.42 15.41 22.44
C GLN A 46 -22.88 15.40 21.00
N ASN A 47 -22.53 16.58 20.46
CA ASN A 47 -21.93 16.70 19.13
C ASN A 47 -20.54 16.06 19.07
N VAL A 48 -19.71 16.23 20.11
CA VAL A 48 -18.39 15.60 20.21
C VAL A 48 -18.52 14.08 20.27
N ILE A 49 -19.47 13.55 21.05
CA ILE A 49 -19.75 12.11 21.12
C ILE A 49 -20.15 11.58 19.73
N ASN A 50 -21.04 12.28 19.03
CA ASN A 50 -21.51 11.88 17.71
C ASN A 50 -20.38 11.94 16.67
N ALA A 51 -19.58 13.01 16.66
CA ALA A 51 -18.43 13.13 15.77
C ALA A 51 -17.39 12.03 16.03
N THR A 52 -17.12 11.72 17.29
CA THR A 52 -16.20 10.63 17.68
C THR A 52 -16.70 9.27 17.17
N LYS A 53 -18.00 9.00 17.28
CA LYS A 53 -18.60 7.78 16.73
C LYS A 53 -18.43 7.70 15.21
N GLN A 54 -18.76 8.78 14.49
CA GLN A 54 -18.62 8.84 13.04
C GLN A 54 -17.16 8.62 12.59
N ILE A 55 -16.20 9.25 13.27
CA ILE A 55 -14.77 9.06 12.99
C ILE A 55 -14.37 7.60 13.20
N ASN A 56 -14.81 6.96 14.29
CA ASN A 56 -14.48 5.57 14.56
C ASN A 56 -15.09 4.62 13.51
N THR A 57 -16.33 4.85 13.10
CA THR A 57 -16.97 4.09 12.02
C THR A 57 -16.22 4.26 10.70
N GLY A 58 -15.94 5.49 10.28
CA GLY A 58 -15.21 5.75 9.04
C GLY A 58 -13.78 5.19 9.06
N LYS A 59 -13.12 5.20 10.22
CA LYS A 59 -11.82 4.53 10.41
C LYS A 59 -11.94 3.02 10.19
N GLN A 60 -12.94 2.38 10.79
CA GLN A 60 -13.14 0.94 10.66
C GLN A 60 -13.46 0.54 9.20
N GLU A 61 -14.27 1.33 8.50
CA GLU A 61 -14.54 1.15 7.08
C GLU A 61 -13.25 1.26 6.25
N THR A 62 -12.47 2.32 6.48
CA THR A 62 -11.16 2.52 5.81
C THR A 62 -10.19 1.37 6.07
N ASP A 63 -10.11 0.87 7.32
CA ASP A 63 -9.26 -0.26 7.68
C ASP A 63 -9.69 -1.56 6.97
N ASN A 64 -10.98 -1.75 6.74
CA ASN A 64 -11.50 -2.89 5.98
C ASN A 64 -11.19 -2.77 4.49
N GLU A 65 -11.42 -1.60 3.89
CA GLU A 65 -11.07 -1.34 2.49
C GLU A 65 -9.58 -1.52 2.23
N LEU A 66 -8.72 -1.07 3.16
CA LEU A 66 -7.27 -1.29 3.08
C LEU A 66 -6.90 -2.77 3.10
N LYS A 67 -7.55 -3.58 3.94
CA LYS A 67 -7.33 -5.04 3.96
C LYS A 67 -7.72 -5.68 2.63
N GLU A 68 -8.89 -5.32 2.08
CA GLU A 68 -9.32 -5.83 0.78
C GLU A 68 -8.34 -5.44 -0.34
N LEU A 69 -7.80 -4.22 -0.31
CA LEU A 69 -6.77 -3.79 -1.26
C LEU A 69 -5.47 -4.60 -1.10
N LEU A 70 -5.04 -4.88 0.13
CA LEU A 70 -3.86 -5.70 0.39
C LEU A 70 -4.04 -7.13 -0.11
N ASP A 71 -5.21 -7.73 0.10
CA ASP A 71 -5.53 -9.07 -0.40
C ASP A 71 -5.52 -9.11 -1.94
N ARG A 72 -6.08 -8.08 -2.59
CA ARG A 72 -6.04 -7.95 -4.06
C ARG A 72 -4.61 -7.78 -4.57
N LEU A 73 -3.78 -7.00 -3.89
CA LEU A 73 -2.36 -6.84 -4.25
C LEU A 73 -1.59 -8.16 -4.11
N ALA A 74 -1.83 -8.92 -3.04
CA ALA A 74 -1.23 -10.24 -2.85
C ALA A 74 -1.62 -11.20 -3.99
N ASN A 75 -2.89 -11.19 -4.40
CA ASN A 75 -3.35 -11.98 -5.56
C ASN A 75 -2.66 -11.54 -6.86
N PHE A 76 -2.51 -10.23 -7.10
CA PHE A 76 -1.77 -9.76 -8.27
C PHE A 76 -0.30 -10.16 -8.26
N GLU A 77 0.34 -10.20 -7.08
CA GLU A 77 1.71 -10.70 -6.98
C GLU A 77 1.80 -12.18 -7.40
N ILE A 78 0.85 -13.00 -6.97
CA ILE A 78 0.75 -14.42 -7.37
C ILE A 78 0.55 -14.54 -8.89
N ASP A 79 -0.33 -13.73 -9.47
CA ASP A 79 -0.59 -13.72 -10.91
C ASP A 79 0.66 -13.33 -11.70
N ILE A 80 1.38 -12.29 -11.27
CA ILE A 80 2.65 -11.86 -11.90
C ILE A 80 3.70 -12.98 -11.84
N GLN A 81 3.82 -13.67 -10.70
CA GLN A 81 4.76 -14.79 -10.57
C GLN A 81 4.37 -15.95 -11.50
N THR A 82 3.08 -16.23 -11.63
CA THR A 82 2.56 -17.26 -12.54
C THR A 82 2.82 -16.88 -13.99
N MET A 83 2.56 -15.63 -14.37
CA MET A 83 2.83 -15.11 -15.70
C MET A 83 4.32 -15.19 -16.04
N LYS A 84 5.20 -14.84 -15.10
CA LYS A 84 6.66 -15.00 -15.24
C LYS A 84 7.08 -16.45 -15.47
N LYS A 85 6.48 -17.41 -14.76
CA LYS A 85 6.72 -18.85 -14.97
C LYS A 85 6.24 -19.30 -16.34
N THR A 86 5.05 -18.90 -16.76
CA THR A 86 4.49 -19.22 -18.08
C THR A 86 5.33 -18.62 -19.19
N MET A 87 5.73 -17.34 -19.08
CA MET A 87 6.63 -16.71 -20.05
C MET A 87 7.96 -17.47 -20.18
N LYS A 88 8.57 -17.92 -19.08
CA LYS A 88 9.78 -18.76 -19.16
C LYS A 88 9.55 -20.07 -19.94
N LYS A 89 8.36 -20.68 -19.82
CA LYS A 89 7.94 -21.90 -20.54
C LYS A 89 7.44 -21.66 -21.97
N THR A 90 7.11 -20.42 -22.34
CA THR A 90 6.74 -20.07 -23.72
C THR A 90 7.96 -19.56 -24.50
N VAL A 91 8.91 -18.95 -23.80
CA VAL A 91 10.23 -18.55 -24.31
C VAL A 91 11.19 -19.75 -24.40
N THR A 92 10.75 -20.99 -24.12
CA THR A 92 11.45 -22.22 -24.53
C THR A 92 11.47 -22.35 -26.06
N HIS A 93 12.27 -21.47 -26.67
CA HIS A 93 13.00 -21.60 -27.92
C HIS A 93 13.67 -22.97 -28.12
N GLY A 94 13.70 -23.85 -27.11
CA GLY A 94 14.12 -25.24 -27.26
C GLY A 94 13.26 -26.03 -28.25
N GLU A 95 11.93 -25.85 -28.21
CA GLU A 95 11.02 -26.54 -29.13
C GLU A 95 11.19 -26.02 -30.57
N LEU A 96 11.39 -24.71 -30.73
CA LEU A 96 11.73 -24.11 -32.03
C LEU A 96 13.11 -24.55 -32.53
N LYS A 97 14.08 -24.76 -31.63
CA LYS A 97 15.41 -25.25 -31.98
C LYS A 97 15.38 -26.73 -32.38
N GLU A 98 14.56 -27.55 -31.75
CA GLU A 98 14.35 -28.94 -32.16
C GLU A 98 13.63 -29.04 -33.50
N ILE A 99 12.60 -28.22 -33.72
CA ILE A 99 11.94 -28.12 -35.04
C ILE A 99 12.94 -27.66 -36.10
N ASN A 100 13.78 -26.66 -35.81
CA ASN A 100 14.84 -26.23 -36.72
C ASN A 100 15.86 -27.33 -37.01
N ASN A 101 16.28 -28.10 -36.00
CA ASN A 101 17.18 -29.24 -36.17
C ASN A 101 16.56 -30.36 -37.03
N TYR A 102 15.26 -30.65 -36.85
CA TYR A 102 14.53 -31.61 -37.68
C TYR A 102 14.42 -31.14 -39.13
N ILE A 103 14.18 -29.85 -39.35
CA ILE A 103 14.15 -29.25 -40.69
C ILE A 103 15.53 -29.32 -41.34
N GLU A 104 16.62 -29.03 -40.61
CA GLU A 104 17.99 -29.16 -41.12
C GLU A 104 18.36 -30.61 -41.48
N LEU A 105 17.88 -31.60 -40.75
CA LEU A 105 18.13 -33.02 -41.02
C LEU A 105 17.42 -33.51 -42.30
N ILE A 106 16.19 -33.05 -42.52
CA ILE A 106 15.32 -33.51 -43.60
C ILE A 106 15.51 -32.69 -44.88
N ASN A 107 16.05 -31.48 -44.79
CA ASN A 107 16.24 -30.61 -45.95
C ASN A 107 17.30 -31.18 -46.92
N PRO A 108 16.90 -31.61 -48.13
CA PRO A 108 17.82 -32.22 -49.10
C PRO A 108 18.84 -31.24 -49.68
N ILE A 109 18.71 -29.94 -49.40
CA ILE A 109 19.65 -28.89 -49.84
C ILE A 109 20.86 -28.79 -48.90
N THR A 110 20.70 -29.06 -47.59
CA THR A 110 21.76 -28.96 -46.58
C THR A 110 22.35 -30.32 -46.19
N THR A 111 21.59 -31.40 -46.34
CA THR A 111 22.05 -32.75 -45.98
C THR A 111 22.97 -33.32 -47.05
N LYS A 112 24.27 -33.36 -46.78
CA LYS A 112 25.26 -34.09 -47.60
C LYS A 112 25.09 -35.59 -47.36
N PHE A 113 24.34 -36.26 -48.23
CA PHE A 113 24.25 -37.71 -48.21
C PHE A 113 25.58 -38.30 -48.70
N ILE A 114 26.26 -39.02 -47.80
CA ILE A 114 27.49 -39.75 -48.11
C ILE A 114 27.07 -41.15 -48.56
N THR A 115 27.56 -41.59 -49.71
CA THR A 115 27.33 -42.95 -50.20
C THR A 115 28.12 -43.96 -49.37
N LYS A 116 27.66 -45.22 -49.33
CA LYS A 116 28.32 -46.29 -48.56
C LYS A 116 29.81 -46.45 -48.91
N LYS A 117 30.17 -46.15 -50.16
CA LYS A 117 31.56 -46.21 -50.65
C LYS A 117 32.40 -45.07 -50.09
N GLU A 118 31.88 -43.84 -50.11
CA GLU A 118 32.56 -42.67 -49.53
C GLU A 118 32.71 -42.79 -48.00
N LEU A 119 31.75 -43.43 -47.32
CA LEU A 119 31.87 -43.71 -45.89
C LEU A 119 33.02 -44.68 -45.58
N LEU A 120 33.19 -45.71 -46.40
CA LEU A 120 34.27 -46.68 -46.25
C LEU A 120 35.63 -46.03 -46.50
N ASP A 121 35.76 -45.19 -47.53
CA ASP A 121 37.00 -44.46 -47.82
C ASP A 121 37.40 -43.51 -46.67
N ILE A 122 36.43 -42.84 -46.02
CA ILE A 122 36.71 -41.98 -44.85
C ILE A 122 37.21 -42.80 -43.66
N ILE A 123 36.62 -43.98 -43.43
CA ILE A 123 37.02 -44.87 -42.33
C ILE A 123 38.43 -45.41 -42.59
N GLU A 124 38.74 -45.84 -43.81
CA GLU A 124 40.03 -46.41 -44.17
C GLU A 124 41.17 -45.37 -44.08
N ASN A 125 40.91 -44.14 -44.52
CA ASN A 125 41.85 -43.02 -44.35
C ASN A 125 42.09 -42.67 -42.87
N ARG A 126 41.05 -42.70 -42.02
CA ARG A 126 41.23 -42.48 -40.57
C ARG A 126 41.99 -43.61 -39.90
N VAL A 127 41.76 -44.86 -40.29
CA VAL A 127 42.47 -46.02 -39.72
C VAL A 127 43.95 -46.00 -40.11
N THR A 128 44.26 -45.59 -41.35
CA THR A 128 45.66 -45.42 -41.80
C THR A 128 46.36 -44.22 -41.17
N ASP A 129 45.64 -43.14 -40.84
CA ASP A 129 46.22 -42.03 -40.07
C ASP A 129 46.49 -42.41 -38.60
N ILE A 130 45.64 -43.27 -38.01
CA ILE A 130 45.89 -43.83 -36.67
C ILE A 130 47.07 -44.81 -36.68
N SER A 131 47.26 -45.60 -37.74
CA SER A 131 48.41 -46.52 -37.84
C SER A 131 49.75 -45.82 -38.07
N LYS A 132 49.75 -44.55 -38.49
CA LYS A 132 50.96 -43.71 -38.61
C LYS A 132 51.37 -43.07 -37.28
N TRP A 133 50.51 -43.10 -36.26
CA TRP A 133 50.85 -42.67 -34.91
C TRP A 133 51.30 -43.87 -34.08
N THR A 134 52.55 -44.30 -34.27
CA THR A 134 53.26 -45.02 -33.22
C THR A 134 54.04 -44.01 -32.38
N PRO A 135 53.93 -44.02 -31.04
CA PRO A 135 54.73 -43.14 -30.21
C PRO A 135 56.19 -43.60 -30.31
N GLN A 136 57.08 -42.72 -30.77
CA GLN A 136 58.51 -42.91 -30.57
C GLN A 136 58.78 -42.86 -29.06
N ASN A 137 59.00 -44.02 -28.46
CA ASN A 137 59.76 -44.10 -27.21
C ASN A 137 61.18 -43.61 -27.54
N ASN A 138 61.48 -42.37 -27.13
CA ASN A 138 62.86 -41.94 -26.94
C ASN A 138 63.29 -42.37 -25.53
N ASP A 139 64.50 -42.91 -25.47
CA ASP A 139 65.28 -43.25 -24.26
C ASP A 139 65.32 -42.12 -23.22
#